data_AF-A0A9E8ZEA2-F1
#
_entry.id   AF-A0A9E8ZEA2-F1
#
_cell.length_a   1.000
_cell.length_b   1.000
_cell.length_c   1.000
_cell.angle_alpha   90.00
_cell.angle_beta   90.00
_cell.angle_gamma   90.00
#
_symmetry.space_group_name_H-M   'P 1'
#
loop_
_entity.id
_entity.type
_entity.pdbx_description
1 polymer ?
#
loop_
_entity_poly.entity_id
_entity_poly.type
_entity_poly.pdbx_seq_one_letter_code
_entity_poly.pdbx_strand_id
1 'polypeptide(L)'
;MKTQLQQFACPIARYRGDKNQFSQEFNIHLQSFAYRVSLLAGLHTGGKLPTHETYQQLLTLWDELQPYLSLIADSNHIPSSPISCHSAFNALMTIDNLANSAFPPALDAD
;
A
#
# COMPACT_ATOMS: atom_id res chain seq x y z
N MET A 1 9.39 -12.15 -17.66
CA MET A 1 9.68 -11.04 -18.60
C MET A 1 8.75 -9.88 -18.23
N LYS A 2 9.26 -8.76 -17.68
CA LYS A 2 8.41 -7.60 -17.33
C LYS A 2 7.98 -6.92 -18.64
N THR A 3 6.70 -6.57 -18.77
CA THR A 3 6.19 -5.93 -20.00
C THR A 3 6.77 -4.52 -20.12
N GLN A 4 6.92 -4.01 -21.36
CA GLN A 4 7.35 -2.62 -21.61
C GLN A 4 6.49 -1.64 -20.81
N LEU A 5 5.16 -1.88 -20.77
CA LEU A 5 4.24 -1.11 -19.94
C LEU A 5 4.69 -1.11 -18.48
N GLN A 6 4.98 -2.25 -17.85
CA GLN A 6 5.46 -2.30 -16.46
C GLN A 6 6.77 -1.53 -16.24
N GLN A 7 7.67 -1.49 -17.22
CA GLN A 7 8.93 -0.74 -17.13
C GLN A 7 8.74 0.78 -17.23
N PHE A 8 7.82 1.24 -18.07
CA PHE A 8 7.48 2.66 -18.20
C PHE A 8 6.57 3.16 -17.09
N ALA A 9 5.62 2.33 -16.71
CA ALA A 9 4.63 2.60 -15.69
C ALA A 9 5.31 2.69 -14.32
N CYS A 10 6.14 1.72 -13.95
CA CYS A 10 6.80 1.66 -12.64
C CYS A 10 8.32 1.86 -12.77
N PRO A 11 8.83 3.09 -12.87
CA PRO A 11 10.27 3.32 -12.74
C PRO A 11 10.72 2.90 -11.34
N ILE A 12 11.53 1.84 -11.25
CA ILE A 12 12.10 1.40 -9.98
C ILE A 12 13.13 2.44 -9.54
N ALA A 13 12.81 3.18 -8.49
CA ALA A 13 13.73 4.08 -7.84
C ALA A 13 14.83 3.27 -7.16
N ARG A 14 16.07 3.76 -7.25
CA ARG A 14 17.20 3.12 -6.55
C ARG A 14 16.94 3.15 -5.05
N TYR A 15 17.01 1.97 -4.43
CA TYR A 15 16.98 1.87 -2.98
C TYR A 15 18.24 2.49 -2.39
N ARG A 16 18.08 3.33 -1.37
CA ARG A 16 19.17 4.00 -0.65
C ARG A 16 19.24 3.62 0.83
N GLY A 17 18.42 2.65 1.25
CA GLY A 17 18.41 2.13 2.61
C GLY A 17 19.47 1.06 2.82
N ASP A 18 19.20 0.12 3.73
CA ASP A 18 20.15 -0.92 4.09
C ASP A 18 20.56 -1.77 2.87
N LYS A 19 21.83 -2.16 2.79
CA LYS A 19 22.35 -2.96 1.66
C LYS A 19 22.03 -4.44 1.79
N ASN A 20 21.24 -4.82 2.78
CA ASN A 20 20.73 -6.18 2.95
C ASN A 20 19.84 -6.59 1.77
N GLN A 21 20.01 -7.82 1.29
CA GLN A 21 19.23 -8.39 0.20
C GLN A 21 17.73 -8.41 0.52
N PHE A 22 17.34 -8.71 1.77
CA PHE A 22 15.93 -8.74 2.19
C PHE A 22 15.28 -7.35 2.10
N SER A 23 16.00 -6.31 2.55
CA SER A 23 15.53 -4.92 2.47
C SER A 23 15.41 -4.44 1.03
N GLN A 24 16.34 -4.85 0.16
CA GLN A 24 16.28 -4.55 -1.26
C GLN A 24 15.09 -5.23 -1.94
N GLU A 25 14.87 -6.51 -1.66
CA GLU A 25 13.76 -7.31 -2.19
C GLU A 25 12.41 -6.72 -1.74
N PHE A 26 12.23 -6.52 -0.43
CA PHE A 26 11.02 -5.87 0.10
C PHE A 26 10.76 -4.52 -0.57
N ASN A 27 11.80 -3.68 -0.72
CA ASN A 27 11.65 -2.38 -1.38
C ASN A 27 11.17 -2.51 -2.84
N ILE A 28 11.59 -3.53 -3.59
CA ILE A 28 11.09 -3.75 -4.96
C ILE A 28 9.58 -4.02 -4.95
N HIS A 29 9.12 -4.85 -4.02
CA HIS A 29 7.70 -5.16 -3.86
C HIS A 29 6.89 -3.94 -3.40
N LEU A 30 7.43 -3.17 -2.43
CA LEU A 30 6.83 -1.95 -1.95
C LEU A 30 6.68 -0.90 -3.06
N GLN A 31 7.70 -0.72 -3.91
CA GLN A 31 7.63 0.21 -5.04
C GLN A 31 6.59 -0.21 -6.08
N SER A 32 6.49 -1.50 -6.37
CA SER A 32 5.44 -2.03 -7.26
C SER A 32 4.04 -1.82 -6.68
N PHE A 33 3.85 -2.03 -5.37
CA PHE A 33 2.60 -1.77 -4.68
C PHE A 33 2.20 -0.29 -4.78
N ALA A 34 3.10 0.62 -4.39
CA ALA A 34 2.84 2.07 -4.40
C ALA A 34 2.46 2.57 -5.80
N TYR A 35 3.12 2.05 -6.83
CA TYR A 35 2.79 2.41 -8.20
C TYR A 35 1.37 1.97 -8.60
N ARG A 36 1.00 0.71 -8.33
CA ARG A 36 -0.32 0.20 -8.67
C ARG A 36 -1.43 0.93 -7.91
N VAL A 37 -1.21 1.27 -6.63
CA VAL A 37 -2.11 2.13 -5.86
C VAL A 37 -2.31 3.48 -6.54
N SER A 38 -1.22 4.13 -6.98
CA SER A 38 -1.30 5.41 -7.70
C SER A 38 -2.09 5.29 -9.01
N LEU A 39 -1.95 4.19 -9.74
CA LEU A 39 -2.71 3.94 -10.97
C LEU A 39 -4.20 3.79 -10.68
N LEU A 40 -4.57 2.98 -9.66
CA LEU A 40 -5.97 2.81 -9.25
C LEU A 40 -6.60 4.13 -8.83
N ALA A 41 -5.89 4.92 -8.01
CA ALA A 41 -6.36 6.24 -7.59
C ALA A 41 -6.57 7.18 -8.79
N GLY A 42 -5.67 7.15 -9.77
CA GLY A 42 -5.82 7.93 -11.00
C GLY A 42 -7.01 7.49 -11.85
N LEU A 43 -7.24 6.19 -11.99
CA LEU A 43 -8.40 5.65 -12.72
C LEU A 43 -9.72 6.00 -12.02
N HIS A 44 -9.76 5.91 -10.70
CA HIS A 44 -10.91 6.29 -9.90
C HIS A 44 -11.22 7.78 -10.03
N THR A 45 -10.21 8.63 -9.85
CA THR A 45 -10.32 10.09 -10.01
C THR A 45 -10.79 10.47 -11.43
N GLY A 46 -10.33 9.73 -12.44
CA GLY A 46 -10.77 9.91 -13.83
C GLY A 46 -12.15 9.33 -14.15
N GLY A 47 -12.89 8.79 -13.17
CA GLY A 47 -14.21 8.19 -13.34
C GLY A 47 -14.23 6.87 -14.13
N LYS A 48 -13.07 6.26 -14.36
CA LYS A 48 -12.93 5.01 -15.14
C LYS A 48 -13.06 3.75 -14.29
N LEU A 49 -12.96 3.90 -12.96
CA LEU A 49 -13.06 2.81 -12.00
C LEU A 49 -14.02 3.21 -10.86
N PRO A 50 -15.09 2.45 -10.60
CA PRO A 50 -16.03 2.76 -9.53
C PRO A 50 -15.40 2.57 -8.15
N THR A 51 -15.92 3.27 -7.14
CA THR A 51 -15.35 3.31 -5.78
C THR A 51 -15.23 1.92 -5.16
N HIS A 52 -16.29 1.11 -5.25
CA HIS A 52 -16.31 -0.24 -4.67
C HIS A 52 -15.24 -1.15 -5.30
N GLU A 53 -15.11 -1.11 -6.62
CA GLU A 53 -14.12 -1.92 -7.34
C GLU A 53 -12.69 -1.44 -7.03
N THR A 54 -12.50 -0.12 -6.93
CA THR A 54 -11.22 0.47 -6.50
C THR A 54 -10.81 -0.05 -5.12
N TYR A 55 -11.76 -0.07 -4.17
CA TYR A 55 -11.53 -0.57 -2.82
C TYR A 55 -11.16 -2.07 -2.82
N GLN A 56 -11.89 -2.90 -3.55
CA GLN A 56 -11.57 -4.33 -3.66
C GLN A 56 -10.18 -4.56 -4.25
N GLN A 57 -9.81 -3.83 -5.30
CA GLN A 57 -8.49 -3.96 -5.91
C GLN A 57 -7.37 -3.49 -4.97
N LEU A 58 -7.58 -2.44 -4.16
CA LEU A 58 -6.62 -2.00 -3.15
C LEU A 58 -6.38 -3.07 -2.07
N LEU A 59 -7.44 -3.75 -1.62
CA LEU A 59 -7.30 -4.86 -0.68
C LEU A 59 -6.50 -6.01 -1.28
N THR A 60 -6.78 -6.39 -2.52
CA THR A 60 -6.00 -7.43 -3.23
C THR A 60 -4.53 -7.06 -3.32
N LEU A 61 -4.20 -5.80 -3.65
CA LEU A 61 -2.81 -5.35 -3.71
C LEU A 61 -2.12 -5.39 -2.35
N TRP A 62 -2.86 -5.11 -1.27
CA TRP A 62 -2.33 -5.22 0.08
C TRP A 62 -2.03 -6.68 0.44
N ASP A 63 -2.95 -7.59 0.13
CA ASP A 63 -2.77 -9.03 0.34
C ASP A 63 -1.58 -9.58 -0.47
N GLU A 64 -1.33 -9.07 -1.67
CA GLU A 64 -0.14 -9.41 -2.46
C GLU A 64 1.17 -8.91 -1.82
N LEU A 65 1.14 -7.81 -1.04
CA LEU A 65 2.31 -7.26 -0.36
C LEU A 65 2.60 -8.00 0.97
N GLN A 66 1.57 -8.51 1.64
CA GLN A 66 1.67 -9.15 2.95
C GLN A 66 2.79 -10.23 3.07
N PRO A 67 2.95 -11.16 2.12
CA PRO A 67 3.99 -12.19 2.20
C PRO A 67 5.42 -11.64 2.27
N TYR A 68 5.64 -10.41 1.81
CA TYR A 68 6.95 -9.77 1.80
C TYR A 68 7.26 -9.02 3.10
N LEU A 69 6.27 -8.82 3.98
CA LEU A 69 6.51 -8.23 5.30
C LEU A 69 7.33 -9.15 6.20
N SER A 70 7.28 -10.47 6.00
CA SER A 70 8.13 -11.42 6.72
C SER A 70 9.62 -11.26 6.39
N LEU A 71 9.98 -10.75 5.20
CA LEU A 71 11.37 -10.44 4.85
C LEU A 71 12.00 -9.42 5.82
N ILE A 72 11.19 -8.56 6.43
CA ILE A 72 11.59 -7.57 7.44
C ILE A 72 11.69 -8.23 8.83
N ALA A 73 10.86 -9.24 9.10
CA ALA A 73 10.89 -10.00 10.35
C ALA A 73 12.12 -10.91 10.44
N ASP A 74 12.54 -11.53 9.33
CA ASP A 74 13.72 -12.40 9.30
C ASP A 74 15.04 -11.61 9.46
N SER A 75 15.02 -10.28 9.29
CA SER A 75 16.17 -9.40 9.56
C SER A 75 16.33 -9.04 11.05
N ASN A 76 15.31 -9.29 11.90
CA ASN A 76 15.34 -8.98 13.33
C ASN A 76 14.68 -10.11 14.15
N HIS A 77 15.48 -10.85 14.91
CA HIS A 77 15.05 -11.94 15.79
C HIS A 77 13.82 -11.60 16.73
N ILE A 78 12.64 -12.15 16.37
CA ILE A 78 11.43 -12.64 17.10
C ILE A 78 10.60 -11.66 18.01
N PRO A 79 9.25 -11.74 18.01
CA PRO A 79 8.59 -12.59 19.00
C PRO A 79 7.54 -13.54 18.42
N SER A 80 7.59 -14.74 18.97
CA SER A 80 6.76 -15.90 18.77
C SER A 80 5.34 -15.63 19.26
N SER A 81 4.46 -15.19 18.37
CA SER A 81 3.01 -15.43 18.47
C SER A 81 2.33 -14.99 17.17
N PRO A 82 1.26 -15.66 16.73
CA PRO A 82 0.51 -15.21 15.57
C PRO A 82 -0.23 -13.92 15.95
N ILE A 83 0.35 -12.76 15.61
CA ILE A 83 -0.38 -11.51 15.66
C ILE A 83 -1.50 -11.64 14.63
N SER A 84 -2.74 -11.76 15.11
CA SER A 84 -3.93 -11.82 14.29
C SER A 84 -3.98 -10.58 13.39
N CYS A 85 -3.80 -10.83 12.09
CA CYS A 85 -3.59 -9.86 11.01
C CYS A 85 -4.78 -8.90 10.76
N HIS A 86 -5.92 -9.13 11.40
CA HIS A 86 -7.06 -8.20 11.36
C HIS A 86 -6.86 -6.93 12.21
N SER A 87 -5.96 -6.97 13.21
CA SER A 87 -5.76 -5.85 14.14
C SER A 87 -4.80 -4.77 13.61
N ALA A 88 -3.80 -5.15 12.81
CA ALA A 88 -2.76 -4.24 12.35
C ALA A 88 -3.28 -3.22 11.31
N PHE A 89 -4.17 -3.65 10.43
CA PHE A 89 -4.82 -2.75 9.46
C PHE A 89 -5.74 -1.74 10.16
N ASN A 90 -6.54 -2.20 11.14
CA ASN A 90 -7.38 -1.32 11.95
C ASN A 90 -6.55 -0.34 12.80
N ALA A 91 -5.39 -0.75 13.33
CA ALA A 91 -4.50 0.13 14.08
C ALA A 91 -3.89 1.24 13.20
N LEU A 92 -3.50 0.93 11.97
CA LEU A 92 -3.01 1.93 10.99
C LEU A 92 -4.12 2.90 10.55
N MET A 93 -5.37 2.43 10.41
CA MET A 93 -6.52 3.29 10.11
C MET A 93 -7.01 4.10 11.32
N THR A 94 -6.70 3.69 12.55
CA THR A 94 -7.07 4.43 13.77
C THR A 94 -6.22 5.69 13.96
N ILE A 95 -5.00 5.73 13.39
CA ILE A 95 -4.11 6.92 13.48
C ILE A 95 -4.67 8.11 12.68
N ASP A 96 -5.48 7.88 11.63
CA ASP A 96 -6.18 8.95 10.89
C ASP A 96 -7.44 9.46 11.60
N ASN A 97 -7.97 8.73 12.59
CA ASN A 97 -9.21 9.09 13.27
C ASN A 97 -9.03 10.10 14.42
N LEU A 98 -7.81 10.57 14.69
CA LEU A 98 -7.60 11.77 15.50
C LEU A 98 -7.60 13.07 14.66
N ALA A 99 -7.52 12.98 13.33
CA ALA A 99 -7.52 14.15 12.44
C ALA A 99 -8.92 14.50 11.89
N ASN A 100 -9.93 13.63 12.05
CA ASN A 100 -11.27 13.80 11.48
C ASN A 100 -12.33 14.40 12.41
N SER A 101 -11.95 15.11 13.47
CA SER A 101 -12.91 15.86 14.32
C SER A 101 -13.21 17.28 13.84
N ALA A 102 -12.91 17.63 12.59
CA ALA A 102 -13.26 18.95 12.05
C ALA A 102 -13.42 18.96 10.51
N PHE A 103 -14.41 18.23 9.99
CA PHE A 103 -15.01 18.61 8.70
C PHE A 103 -16.32 19.36 8.98
N PRO A 104 -16.42 20.67 8.65
CA PRO A 104 -17.68 21.39 8.79
C PRO A 104 -18.73 20.85 7.80
N PRO A 105 -20.02 20.89 8.16
CA PRO A 105 -21.09 20.40 7.29
C PRO A 105 -21.17 21.25 6.03
N ALA A 106 -21.48 20.59 4.92
CA ALA A 106 -21.74 21.19 3.62
C ALA A 106 -22.61 22.46 3.75
N LEU A 107 -22.14 23.56 3.16
CA LEU A 107 -22.94 24.76 2.93
C LEU A 107 -23.55 24.66 1.54
N ASP A 108 -24.85 24.94 1.52
CA ASP A 108 -25.82 24.63 0.50
C ASP A 108 -25.61 25.32 -0.86
N ALA A 109 -26.34 24.78 -1.83
CA ALA A 109 -26.55 25.28 -3.18
C ALA A 109 -27.00 26.75 -3.23
N ASP A 110 -26.44 27.50 -4.18
CA ASP A 110 -27.11 28.41 -5.11
C ASP A 110 -26.19 28.71 -6.32
#